data_AF-G0R0N3-F1
#
_entry.id   AF-G0R0N3-F1
#
_cell.length_a   1.000
_cell.length_b   1.000
_cell.length_c   1.000
_cell.angle_alpha   90.00
_cell.angle_beta   90.00
_cell.angle_gamma   90.00
#
_symmetry.space_group_name_H-M   'P 1'
#
loop_
_entity.id
_entity.type
_entity.pdbx_description
1 polymer ?
#
loop_
_entity_poly.entity_id
_entity_poly.type
_entity_poly.pdbx_seq_one_letter_code
_entity_poly.pdbx_strand_id
1 'polypeptide(L)'
;MQDFVPDDMLTFSLQNYSEEIFVEDVLAPTQLRGAYFVAYNSEENINFFIRDPQKKLFLLNQILGKVSLLLMLFKGNTNLFFLIQKALKKNLSHLLQMLQIMKNLIQNMNIQTQQIKYQNMQFKVLRLI
;
A
#
# COMPACT_ATOMS: atom_id res chain seq x y z
N MET A 1 12.81 -24.66 3.13
CA MET A 1 14.14 -24.15 2.75
C MET A 1 15.19 -25.26 2.87
N GLN A 2 14.93 -26.46 2.33
CA GLN A 2 15.88 -27.58 2.53
C GLN A 2 17.06 -27.53 1.55
N ASP A 3 16.97 -26.73 0.47
CA ASP A 3 17.96 -26.68 -0.61
C ASP A 3 18.46 -25.24 -0.93
N PHE A 4 18.19 -24.26 -0.07
CA PHE A 4 18.66 -22.89 -0.25
C PHE A 4 19.27 -22.39 1.07
N VAL A 5 20.60 -22.32 1.11
CA VAL A 5 21.36 -21.68 2.18
C VAL A 5 21.90 -20.37 1.59
N PRO A 6 21.46 -19.20 2.10
CA PRO A 6 21.99 -17.93 1.63
C PRO A 6 23.45 -17.78 2.11
N ASP A 7 24.31 -17.27 1.23
CA ASP A 7 25.70 -16.95 1.58
C ASP A 7 25.75 -15.79 2.59
N ASP A 8 24.91 -14.77 2.36
CA ASP A 8 24.72 -13.63 3.23
C ASP A 8 23.25 -13.43 3.61
N MET A 9 23.02 -13.11 4.88
CA MET A 9 21.69 -12.81 5.40
C MET A 9 21.66 -11.41 6.00
N LEU A 10 20.83 -10.54 5.42
CA LEU A 10 20.59 -9.19 5.94
C LEU A 10 19.22 -9.13 6.61
N THR A 11 19.20 -8.60 7.84
CA THR A 11 17.96 -8.28 8.57
C THR A 11 17.96 -6.80 8.91
N PHE A 12 16.87 -6.10 8.59
CA PHE A 12 16.71 -4.68 8.87
C PHE A 12 15.26 -4.37 9.26
N SER A 13 15.05 -3.25 9.94
CA SER A 13 13.71 -2.73 10.26
C SER A 13 13.34 -1.64 9.27
N LEU A 14 12.14 -1.72 8.70
CA LEU A 14 11.61 -0.70 7.79
C LEU A 14 10.54 0.14 8.50
N GLN A 15 10.74 1.45 8.56
CA GLN A 15 9.75 2.36 9.14
C GLN A 15 8.50 2.46 8.25
N ASN A 16 7.38 2.90 8.83
CA ASN A 16 6.18 3.16 8.04
C ASN A 16 6.47 4.23 6.99
N TYR A 17 6.03 4.01 5.75
CA TYR A 17 6.21 4.94 4.63
C TYR A 17 7.66 5.20 4.22
N SER A 18 8.62 4.41 4.72
CA SER A 18 10.01 4.51 4.30
C SER A 18 10.34 3.53 3.17
N GLU A 19 11.44 3.82 2.50
CA GLU A 19 12.09 2.93 1.56
C GLU A 19 13.52 2.66 2.04
N GLU A 20 14.03 1.48 1.70
CA GLU A 20 15.45 1.18 1.84
C GLU A 20 16.04 0.72 0.52
N ILE A 21 17.28 1.16 0.28
CA ILE A 21 18.02 0.91 -0.96
C ILE A 21 19.32 0.19 -0.62
N PHE A 22 19.47 -1.02 -1.16
CA PHE A 22 20.75 -1.74 -1.16
C PHE A 22 21.35 -1.71 -2.55
N VAL A 23 22.67 -1.51 -2.61
CA VAL A 23 23.43 -1.47 -3.86
C VAL A 23 24.49 -2.55 -3.81
N GLU A 24 24.52 -3.38 -4.85
CA GLU A 24 25.50 -4.45 -4.98
C GLU A 24 26.16 -4.41 -6.36
N ASP A 25 27.50 -4.44 -6.37
CA ASP A 25 28.28 -4.49 -7.59
C ASP A 25 28.38 -5.95 -8.07
N VAL A 26 27.81 -6.23 -9.24
CA VAL A 26 27.77 -7.58 -9.81
C VAL A 26 28.70 -7.66 -11.01
N LEU A 27 29.70 -8.55 -10.92
CA LEU A 27 30.60 -8.88 -12.02
C LEU A 27 29.96 -9.93 -12.93
N ALA A 28 30.14 -9.84 -14.24
CA ALA A 28 29.57 -10.83 -15.17
C ALA A 28 30.58 -11.92 -15.58
N PRO A 29 30.09 -13.14 -15.90
CA PRO A 29 28.70 -13.59 -15.76
C PRO A 29 28.40 -14.03 -14.31
N THR A 30 27.32 -13.52 -13.73
CA THR A 30 26.87 -13.91 -12.38
C THR A 30 25.40 -14.30 -12.37
N GLN A 31 25.11 -15.36 -11.63
CA GLN A 31 23.76 -15.78 -11.30
C GLN A 31 23.47 -15.36 -9.85
N LEU A 32 22.44 -14.53 -9.65
CA LEU A 32 21.98 -14.16 -8.32
C LEU A 32 20.77 -14.97 -7.92
N ARG A 33 20.83 -15.54 -6.71
CA ARG A 33 19.73 -16.22 -6.04
C ARG A 33 19.45 -15.52 -4.74
N GLY A 34 18.21 -15.08 -4.57
CA GLY A 34 17.78 -14.38 -3.37
C GLY A 34 16.51 -14.98 -2.82
N ALA A 35 16.34 -14.86 -1.52
CA ALA A 35 15.07 -15.07 -0.86
C ALA A 35 14.83 -13.91 0.10
N TYR A 36 13.59 -13.44 0.19
CA TYR A 36 13.20 -12.52 1.25
C TYR A 36 11.92 -13.02 1.91
N PHE A 37 11.77 -12.72 3.19
CA PHE A 37 10.56 -13.00 3.96
C PHE A 37 10.27 -11.82 4.88
N VAL A 38 8.98 -11.58 5.11
CA VAL A 38 8.51 -10.60 6.07
C VAL A 38 8.07 -11.36 7.32
N ALA A 39 8.60 -10.97 8.49
CA ALA A 39 8.28 -11.65 9.75
C ALA A 39 6.77 -11.58 10.06
N TYR A 40 6.22 -12.67 10.62
CA TYR A 40 4.80 -13.01 10.71
C TYR A 40 3.87 -12.00 11.43
N ASN A 41 4.39 -10.93 12.03
CA ASN A 41 3.61 -10.02 12.86
C ASN A 41 3.14 -8.75 12.15
N SER A 42 3.52 -8.54 10.88
CA SER A 42 3.12 -7.34 10.13
C SER A 42 2.07 -7.67 9.07
N GLU A 43 0.82 -7.22 9.25
CA GLU A 43 -0.24 -7.23 8.21
C GLU A 43 0.05 -6.28 7.02
N GLU A 44 1.32 -6.01 6.78
CA GLU A 44 1.80 -4.91 5.96
C GLU A 44 2.31 -5.48 4.63
N ASN A 45 1.94 -4.80 3.55
CA ASN A 45 2.43 -5.16 2.23
C ASN A 45 3.81 -4.53 2.06
N ILE A 46 4.78 -5.32 1.59
CA ILE A 46 6.09 -4.81 1.20
C ILE A 46 6.24 -5.01 -0.30
N ASN A 47 6.63 -3.93 -0.97
CA ASN A 47 7.02 -3.96 -2.37
C ASN A 47 8.53 -4.13 -2.44
N PHE A 48 8.98 -5.16 -3.16
CA PHE A 48 10.40 -5.40 -3.41
C PHE A 48 10.66 -5.19 -4.90
N PHE A 49 11.61 -4.30 -5.20
CA PHE A 49 12.00 -3.97 -6.57
C PHE A 49 13.48 -4.22 -6.77
N ILE A 50 13.82 -4.72 -7.95
CA ILE A 50 15.20 -4.82 -8.39
C ILE A 50 15.33 -4.03 -9.67
N ARG A 51 16.32 -3.15 -9.69
CA ARG A 51 16.61 -2.31 -10.84
C ARG A 51 18.02 -2.54 -11.31
N ASP A 52 18.12 -2.91 -12.59
CA ASP A 52 19.36 -2.84 -13.35
C ASP A 52 19.65 -1.35 -13.69
N PRO A 53 20.92 -0.91 -13.75
CA PRO A 53 21.37 0.38 -14.28
C PRO A 53 20.74 0.80 -15.60
N GLN A 54 20.39 -0.17 -16.47
CA GLN A 54 19.63 0.07 -17.71
C GLN A 54 18.14 0.39 -17.47
N LYS A 55 17.74 0.59 -16.22
CA LYS A 55 16.39 0.91 -15.74
C LYS A 55 15.34 -0.18 -15.98
N LYS A 56 15.77 -1.42 -16.24
CA LYS A 56 14.85 -2.55 -16.25
C LYS A 56 14.43 -2.85 -14.81
N LEU A 57 13.15 -2.68 -14.53
CA LEU A 57 12.56 -2.83 -13.20
C LEU A 57 11.89 -4.21 -13.12
N PHE A 58 12.35 -5.02 -12.18
CA PHE A 58 11.74 -6.29 -11.83
C PHE A 58 10.98 -6.10 -10.53
N LEU A 59 9.67 -6.27 -10.60
CA LEU A 59 8.76 -6.06 -9.48
C LEU A 59 8.40 -7.42 -8.88
N LEU A 60 8.71 -7.61 -7.62
CA LEU A 60 8.35 -8.78 -6.84
C LEU A 60 7.44 -8.33 -5.70
N ASN A 61 6.13 -8.47 -5.92
CA ASN A 61 5.15 -8.23 -4.86
C ASN A 61 5.12 -9.43 -3.93
N GLN A 62 5.20 -9.20 -2.62
CA GLN A 62 4.94 -10.23 -1.63
C GLN A 62 3.50 -10.17 -1.11
N ILE A 63 2.99 -11.38 -0.85
CA ILE A 63 1.78 -11.64 -0.07
C ILE A 63 2.28 -12.19 1.27
N LEU A 64 1.75 -11.65 2.38
CA LEU A 64 2.07 -12.04 3.76
C LEU A 64 2.36 -13.53 3.96
N GLY A 65 3.41 -13.84 4.72
CA GLY A 65 3.71 -15.20 5.19
C GLY A 65 4.26 -16.16 4.12
N LYS A 66 4.63 -15.65 2.94
CA LYS A 66 5.27 -16.44 1.88
C LYS A 66 6.69 -15.98 1.62
N VAL A 67 7.61 -16.94 1.54
CA VAL A 67 8.96 -16.72 1.04
C VAL A 67 8.87 -16.51 -0.47
N SER A 68 9.46 -15.43 -0.96
CA SER A 68 9.62 -15.22 -2.41
C SER A 68 11.05 -15.51 -2.80
N LEU A 69 11.20 -16.40 -3.79
CA LEU A 69 12.47 -16.75 -4.39
C LEU A 69 12.71 -15.89 -5.63
N LEU A 70 13.95 -15.50 -5.82
CA LEU A 70 14.43 -14.75 -6.96
C LEU A 70 15.57 -15.50 -7.63
N LEU A 71 15.53 -15.57 -8.96
CA LEU A 71 16.63 -16.03 -9.79
C LEU A 71 16.89 -15.02 -10.91
N MET A 72 18.09 -14.46 -10.98
CA MET A 72 18.49 -13.54 -12.05
C MET A 72 19.83 -13.95 -12.65
N LEU A 73 19.98 -13.70 -13.96
CA LEU A 73 21.19 -13.97 -14.72
C LEU A 73 21.68 -12.66 -15.34
N PHE A 74 22.90 -12.26 -14.99
CA PHE A 74 23.53 -11.03 -15.47
C PHE A 74 24.65 -11.35 -16.46
N LYS A 75 24.65 -10.64 -17.59
CA LYS A 75 25.60 -10.81 -18.69
C LYS A 75 26.62 -9.68 -18.82
N GLY A 76 26.51 -8.62 -18.01
CA GLY A 76 27.44 -7.50 -17.98
C GLY A 76 27.64 -6.99 -16.56
N ASN A 77 28.78 -6.33 -16.31
CA ASN A 77 29.06 -5.73 -15.00
C ASN A 77 28.08 -4.61 -14.74
N THR A 78 27.45 -4.63 -13.57
CA THR A 78 26.30 -3.76 -13.30
C THR A 78 26.08 -3.57 -11.80
N ASN A 79 25.57 -2.41 -11.41
CA ASN A 79 25.24 -2.10 -10.02
C ASN A 79 23.76 -2.33 -9.80
N LEU A 80 23.40 -3.38 -9.05
CA LEU A 80 22.00 -3.67 -8.78
C LEU A 80 21.48 -2.86 -7.62
N PHE A 81 20.30 -2.28 -7.81
CA PHE A 81 19.57 -1.57 -6.78
C PHE A 81 18.41 -2.44 -6.30
N PHE A 82 18.44 -2.81 -5.04
CA PHE A 82 17.33 -3.46 -4.35
C PHE A 82 16.58 -2.39 -3.57
N LEU A 83 15.37 -2.04 -4.01
CA LEU A 83 14.51 -1.07 -3.37
C LEU A 83 13.39 -1.80 -2.64
N ILE A 84 13.24 -1.53 -1.34
CA ILE A 84 12.26 -2.18 -0.49
C ILE A 84 11.38 -1.09 0.11
N GLN A 85 10.09 -1.12 -0.21
CA GLN A 85 9.17 -0.09 0.21
C GLN A 85 8.00 -0.70 0.98
N LYS A 86 7.68 -0.09 2.13
CA LYS A 86 6.51 -0.46 2.91
C LYS A 86 5.26 0.18 2.31
N ALA A 87 4.37 -0.64 1.75
CA ALA A 87 3.18 -0.18 1.06
C ALA A 87 2.02 0.08 2.04
N LEU A 88 1.24 1.12 1.73
CA LEU A 88 0.02 1.47 2.47
C LEU A 88 -1.00 0.33 2.40
N LYS A 89 -1.41 -0.16 3.57
CA LYS A 89 -2.70 -0.85 3.69
C LYS A 89 -3.78 0.23 3.50
N LYS A 90 -4.41 0.29 2.32
CA LYS A 90 -5.59 1.15 2.13
C LYS A 90 -6.66 0.70 3.13
N ASN A 91 -6.84 1.46 4.20
CA ASN A 91 -7.87 1.19 5.19
C ASN A 91 -9.23 1.68 4.64
N LEU A 92 -9.71 0.96 3.62
CA LEU A 92 -10.95 1.25 2.90
C LEU A 92 -12.16 1.31 3.85
N SER A 93 -12.13 0.55 4.95
CA SER A 93 -13.15 0.54 5.99
C SER A 93 -13.35 1.92 6.63
N HIS A 94 -12.26 2.62 6.96
CA HIS A 94 -12.32 3.92 7.63
C HIS A 94 -12.82 5.02 6.68
N LEU A 95 -12.45 4.95 5.40
CA LEU A 95 -12.97 5.83 4.35
C LEU A 95 -14.45 5.59 4.08
N LEU A 96 -14.90 4.33 4.05
CA LEU A 96 -16.30 3.96 3.92
C LEU A 96 -17.13 4.45 5.12
N GLN A 97 -16.61 4.32 6.34
CA GLN A 97 -17.26 4.86 7.54
C GLN A 97 -17.39 6.38 7.48
N MET A 98 -16.34 7.11 7.09
CA MET A 98 -16.41 8.57 6.93
C MET A 98 -17.40 8.98 5.84
N LEU A 99 -17.43 8.28 4.70
CA LEU A 99 -18.42 8.53 3.65
C LEU A 99 -19.85 8.30 4.14
N GLN A 100 -20.08 7.26 4.95
CA GLN A 100 -21.40 6.98 5.52
C GLN A 100 -21.84 8.06 6.52
N ILE A 101 -20.92 8.53 7.37
CA ILE A 101 -21.17 9.64 8.30
C ILE A 101 -21.54 10.92 7.53
N MET A 102 -20.78 11.25 6.47
CA MET A 102 -21.08 12.43 5.64
C MET A 102 -22.44 12.33 4.95
N LYS A 103 -22.82 11.16 4.42
CA LYS A 103 -24.14 10.94 3.82
C LYS A 103 -25.27 11.19 4.83
N ASN A 104 -25.12 10.68 6.05
CA ASN A 104 -26.12 10.86 7.12
C ASN A 104 -26.26 12.33 7.54
N LEU A 105 -25.15 13.07 7.64
CA LEU A 105 -25.17 14.50 7.96
C LEU A 105 -25.90 15.32 6.89
N ILE A 106 -25.65 15.04 5.62
CA ILE A 106 -26.32 15.73 4.50
C ILE A 106 -27.84 15.45 4.51
N GLN A 107 -28.24 14.21 4.77
CA GLN A 107 -29.66 13.86 4.90
C GLN A 107 -30.34 14.62 6.04
N ASN A 108 -29.69 14.70 7.21
CA ASN A 108 -30.22 15.41 8.37
C ASN A 108 -30.36 16.92 8.11
N MET A 109 -29.38 17.56 7.46
CA MET A 109 -29.49 18.98 7.09
C MET A 109 -30.61 19.26 6.08
N ASN A 110 -30.86 18.34 5.14
CA ASN A 110 -31.96 18.45 4.19
C ASN A 110 -33.33 18.32 4.86
N ILE A 111 -33.47 17.42 5.85
CA ILE A 111 -34.72 17.27 6.61
C ILE A 111 -35.01 18.55 7.43
N GLN A 112 -34.00 19.12 8.08
CA GLN A 112 -34.14 20.37 8.84
C GLN A 112 -34.54 21.55 7.94
N THR A 113 -33.93 21.68 6.77
CA THR A 113 -34.28 22.76 5.80
C THR A 113 -35.69 22.61 5.24
N GLN A 114 -36.17 21.38 5.04
CA GLN A 114 -37.57 21.14 4.65
C GLN A 114 -38.53 21.51 5.80
N GLN A 115 -38.26 21.10 7.04
CA GLN A 115 -39.10 21.45 8.19
C GLN A 115 -39.22 22.96 8.40
N ILE A 116 -38.10 23.70 8.26
CA ILE A 116 -38.10 25.17 8.35
C ILE A 116 -38.96 25.80 7.23
N LYS A 117 -38.91 25.26 6.00
CA LYS A 117 -39.79 25.72 4.90
C LYS A 117 -41.27 25.47 5.19
N TYR A 118 -41.63 24.32 5.77
CA TYR A 118 -43.02 24.00 6.10
C TYR A 118 -43.56 24.82 7.28
N GLN A 119 -42.74 25.13 8.29
CA GLN A 119 -43.15 25.97 9.42
C GLN A 119 -43.47 27.41 9.00
N ASN A 120 -42.77 27.95 8.00
CA ASN A 120 -43.02 29.29 7.48
C ASN A 120 -44.21 29.38 6.50
N MET A 121 -44.89 28.26 6.19
CA MET A 121 -46.06 28.21 5.28
C MET A 121 -47.40 28.03 6.02
N GLN A 122 -47.56 28.57 7.24
CA GLN A 122 -48.89 28.65 7.86
C GLN A 122 -49.66 29.88 7.35
N PHE A 123 -50.52 29.66 6.35
CA PHE A 123 -51.46 30.67 5.84
C PHE A 123 -52.65 30.86 6.78
N LYS A 124 -52.87 32.12 7.18
CA LYS A 124 -54.00 32.61 7.97
C LYS A 124 -55.21 32.79 7.04
N VAL A 125 -56.18 31.88 7.09
CA VAL A 125 -57.48 32.07 6.42
C VAL A 125 -58.43 32.75 7.41
N LEU A 126 -58.65 34.05 7.24
CA LEU A 126 -59.75 34.76 7.89
C LEU A 126 -61.04 34.50 7.09
N ARG A 127 -62.01 33.82 7.69
CA ARG A 127 -63.40 33.82 7.22
C ARG A 127 -64.01 35.18 7.54
N LEU A 128 -64.43 35.91 6.52
CA LEU A 128 -65.39 37.00 6.68
C LEU A 128 -66.80 36.38 6.66
N ILE A 129 -67.59 36.74 7.69
CA ILE A 129 -69.00 36.38 7.88
C ILE A 129 -69.84 37.13 6.85
#